data_AF-A0A8T5USR2-F1
#
_entry.id   AF-A0A8T5USR2-F1
#
_cell.length_a   1.000
_cell.length_b   1.000
_cell.length_c   1.000
_cell.angle_alpha   90.00
_cell.angle_beta   90.00
_cell.angle_gamma   90.00
#
_symmetry.space_group_name_H-M   'P 1'
#
loop_
_entity.id
_entity.type
_entity.pdbx_description
1 polymer ?
#
loop_
_entity_poly.entity_id
_entity_poly.type
_entity_poly.pdbx_seq_one_letter_code
_entity_poly.pdbx_strand_id
1 'polypeptide(L)'
;IGEMRLDYSHFVGDFFQYNFRCDNHALFGYADWIQGNGYMGDWTLLLQLRTDIRLKWIWGDKGNIYFFIKQKDLKKNRFNNIRFRLDCY
;
A
#
# COMPACT_ATOMS: atom_id res chain seq x y z
N ILE A 1 -37.24 3.67 26.25
CA ILE A 1 -36.01 4.30 25.73
C ILE A 1 -34.93 3.24 25.86
N GLY A 2 -34.70 2.46 24.81
CA GLY A 2 -33.70 1.38 24.81
C GLY A 2 -32.39 1.92 24.25
N GLU A 3 -31.32 1.83 25.01
CA GLU A 3 -29.99 2.23 24.57
C GLU A 3 -29.51 1.31 23.45
N MET A 4 -29.19 1.90 22.30
CA MET A 4 -28.54 1.21 21.19
C MET A 4 -27.06 1.02 21.56
N ARG A 5 -26.69 -0.19 21.98
CA ARG A 5 -25.29 -0.54 22.24
C ARG A 5 -24.58 -0.72 20.89
N LEU A 6 -23.72 0.24 20.54
CA LEU A 6 -22.85 0.15 19.37
C LEU A 6 -21.83 -0.98 19.60
N ASP A 7 -21.85 -1.99 18.74
CA ASP A 7 -20.88 -3.08 18.72
C ASP A 7 -19.64 -2.66 17.92
N TYR A 8 -18.56 -2.35 18.62
CA TYR A 8 -17.30 -1.90 18.02
C TYR A 8 -16.42 -3.06 17.52
N SER A 9 -16.81 -4.32 17.74
CA SER A 9 -15.99 -5.48 17.37
C SER A 9 -15.76 -5.58 15.85
N HIS A 10 -16.77 -5.24 15.05
CA HIS A 10 -16.69 -5.18 13.59
C HIS A 10 -15.73 -4.07 13.11
N PHE A 11 -15.80 -2.88 13.72
CA PHE A 11 -14.95 -1.74 13.35
C PHE A 11 -13.46 -2.01 13.62
N VAL A 12 -13.17 -2.66 14.75
CA VAL A 12 -11.80 -3.09 15.09
C VAL A 12 -11.34 -4.19 14.13
N GLY A 13 -12.21 -5.15 13.80
CA GLY A 13 -11.93 -6.23 12.85
C GLY A 13 -11.54 -5.73 11.45
N ASP A 14 -12.25 -4.73 10.93
CA ASP A 14 -12.00 -4.17 9.60
C ASP A 14 -10.67 -3.41 9.52
N PHE A 15 -10.32 -2.66 10.57
CA PHE A 15 -9.04 -1.93 10.64
C PHE A 15 -7.84 -2.89 10.77
N PHE A 16 -7.98 -3.96 11.56
CA PHE A 16 -6.93 -4.98 11.66
C PHE A 16 -6.85 -5.85 10.39
N GLN A 17 -7.98 -6.20 9.77
CA GLN A 17 -7.98 -6.92 8.50
C GLN A 17 -7.36 -6.12 7.36
N TYR A 18 -7.51 -4.80 7.34
CA TYR A 18 -6.94 -3.93 6.31
C TYR A 18 -5.42 -4.11 6.17
N ASN A 19 -4.71 -4.27 7.29
CA ASN A 19 -3.25 -4.39 7.30
C ASN A 19 -2.74 -5.84 7.06
N PHE A 20 -3.60 -6.86 7.16
CA PHE A 20 -3.23 -8.27 6.93
C PHE A 20 -3.71 -8.86 5.61
N ARG A 21 -4.33 -8.03 4.76
CA ARG A 21 -4.81 -8.43 3.45
C ARG A 21 -3.65 -8.53 2.45
N CYS A 22 -3.30 -9.75 2.08
CA CYS A 22 -2.39 -10.11 0.99
C CYS A 22 -2.98 -9.78 -0.40
N ASP A 23 -3.69 -8.67 -0.52
CA ASP A 23 -4.30 -8.15 -1.74
C ASP A 23 -4.47 -6.61 -1.70
N ASN A 24 -3.80 -5.92 -0.78
CA ASN A 24 -3.87 -4.46 -0.68
C ASN A 24 -3.02 -3.77 -1.76
N HIS A 25 -3.44 -3.92 -3.02
CA HIS A 25 -2.97 -3.14 -4.14
C HIS A 25 -3.51 -1.72 -4.04
N ALA A 26 -2.64 -0.72 -4.26
CA ALA A 26 -3.03 0.68 -4.08
C ALA A 26 -2.48 1.56 -5.21
N LEU A 27 -3.32 2.48 -5.69
CA LEU A 27 -2.89 3.62 -6.49
C LEU A 27 -2.85 4.84 -5.57
N PHE A 28 -1.70 5.52 -5.51
CA PHE A 28 -1.44 6.59 -4.53
C PHE A 28 -1.56 6.14 -3.06
N GLY A 29 -1.65 7.11 -2.14
CA GLY A 29 -1.71 6.86 -0.69
C GLY A 29 -0.32 6.72 -0.05
N TYR A 30 -0.28 6.04 1.10
CA TYR A 30 0.95 5.73 1.82
C TYR A 30 1.37 4.29 1.51
N ALA A 31 2.67 4.08 1.34
CA ALA A 31 3.22 2.76 1.09
C ALA A 31 3.17 1.90 2.38
N ASP A 32 2.76 0.65 2.21
CA ASP A 32 2.75 -0.39 3.24
C ASP A 32 4.12 -1.04 3.32
N TRP A 33 5.06 -0.39 4.01
CA TRP A 33 6.47 -0.78 4.05
C TRP A 33 6.69 -2.11 4.77
N ILE A 34 7.44 -3.01 4.14
CA ILE A 34 7.88 -4.27 4.78
C ILE A 34 9.26 -4.09 5.45
N GLN A 35 10.18 -3.39 4.79
CA GLN A 35 11.56 -3.22 5.26
C GLN A 35 11.94 -1.73 5.33
N GLY A 36 11.94 -1.16 6.54
CA GLY A 36 12.34 0.23 6.79
C GLY A 36 11.48 1.29 6.07
N ASN A 37 11.69 2.56 6.42
CA ASN A 37 10.94 3.66 5.80
C ASN A 37 11.64 4.10 4.50
N GLY A 38 10.89 4.25 3.40
CA GLY A 38 11.44 4.63 2.10
C GLY A 38 11.54 6.14 1.85
N TYR A 39 11.29 6.54 0.59
CA TYR A 39 11.49 7.91 0.13
C TYR A 39 10.64 8.93 0.91
N MET A 40 11.31 9.93 1.49
CA MET A 40 10.68 11.10 2.11
C MET A 40 10.73 12.32 1.18
N GLY A 41 9.90 13.34 1.47
CA GLY A 41 9.87 14.60 0.74
C GLY A 41 8.94 14.58 -0.47
N ASP A 42 9.42 15.04 -1.64
CA ASP A 42 8.60 15.27 -2.84
C ASP A 42 8.20 14.00 -3.61
N TRP A 43 8.50 12.82 -3.08
CA TRP A 43 8.12 11.55 -3.68
C TRP A 43 6.72 11.15 -3.21
N THR A 44 5.89 10.71 -4.13
CA THR A 44 4.58 10.13 -3.83
C THR A 44 4.52 8.70 -4.37
N LEU A 45 3.83 7.82 -3.65
CA LEU A 45 3.51 6.50 -4.16
C LEU A 45 2.63 6.69 -5.39
N LEU A 46 2.99 6.06 -6.50
CA LEU A 46 2.16 5.99 -7.70
C LEU A 46 1.35 4.70 -7.67
N LEU A 47 2.01 3.56 -7.46
CA LEU A 47 1.40 2.23 -7.45
C LEU A 47 2.12 1.32 -6.47
N GLN A 48 1.36 0.56 -5.69
CA GLN A 48 1.83 -0.55 -4.89
C GLN A 48 1.12 -1.82 -5.34
N LEU A 49 1.89 -2.89 -5.56
CA LEU A 49 1.35 -4.23 -5.76
C LEU A 49 1.95 -5.17 -4.72
N ARG A 50 1.08 -5.80 -3.94
CA ARG A 50 1.48 -6.83 -2.98
C ARG A 50 1.55 -8.19 -3.67
N THR A 51 2.13 -9.15 -2.96
CA THR A 51 1.87 -10.57 -3.20
C THR A 51 0.37 -10.80 -3.10
N ASP A 52 -0.25 -11.37 -4.15
CA ASP A 52 -1.68 -11.73 -4.20
C ASP A 52 -1.81 -13.18 -4.70
N ILE A 53 -2.32 -14.05 -3.83
CA ILE A 53 -2.45 -15.48 -4.07
C ILE A 53 -3.52 -15.79 -5.14
N ARG A 54 -4.60 -14.99 -5.22
CA ARG A 54 -5.66 -15.17 -6.22
C ARG A 54 -5.15 -14.86 -7.61
N LEU A 55 -4.32 -13.81 -7.73
CA LEU A 55 -3.65 -13.43 -8.98
C LEU A 55 -2.37 -14.24 -9.23
N LYS A 56 -1.96 -15.09 -8.28
CA LYS A 56 -0.71 -15.87 -8.31
C LYS A 56 0.54 -14.98 -8.44
N TRP A 57 0.51 -13.80 -7.86
CA TRP A 57 1.66 -12.89 -7.78
C TRP A 57 2.39 -13.08 -6.47
N ILE A 58 3.71 -13.30 -6.55
CA ILE A 58 4.59 -13.41 -5.40
C ILE A 58 5.85 -12.59 -5.70
N TRP A 59 6.23 -11.73 -4.76
CA TRP A 59 7.41 -10.89 -4.87
C TRP A 59 8.42 -11.29 -3.79
N GLY A 60 9.44 -12.09 -4.14
CA GLY A 60 10.38 -12.62 -3.14
C GLY A 60 9.67 -13.50 -2.10
N ASP A 61 9.96 -13.30 -0.81
CA ASP A 61 9.23 -13.95 0.29
C ASP A 61 8.00 -13.12 0.70
N LYS A 62 6.91 -13.25 -0.07
CA LYS A 62 5.61 -12.58 0.17
C LYS A 62 5.70 -11.06 0.32
N GLY A 63 6.55 -10.45 -0.50
CA GLY A 63 6.82 -9.02 -0.50
C GLY A 63 5.82 -8.15 -1.27
N ASN A 64 6.23 -6.89 -1.43
CA ASN A 64 5.53 -5.81 -2.13
C ASN A 64 6.48 -5.14 -3.14
N ILE A 65 5.93 -4.71 -4.27
CA ILE A 65 6.60 -3.79 -5.20
C ILE A 65 5.93 -2.42 -5.17
N TYR A 66 6.74 -1.39 -5.34
CA TYR A 66 6.31 0.00 -5.26
C TYR A 66 6.90 0.80 -6.42
N PHE A 67 6.09 1.72 -6.94
CA PHE A 67 6.48 2.71 -7.93
C PHE A 67 6.28 4.09 -7.31
N PHE A 68 7.31 4.92 -7.28
CA PHE A 68 7.28 6.28 -6.76
C PHE A 68 7.57 7.28 -7.86
N ILE A 69 6.89 8.42 -7.81
CA ILE A 69 7.08 9.53 -8.74
C ILE A 69 7.27 10.83 -7.97
N LYS A 70 8.11 11.74 -8.48
CA LYS A 70 8.16 13.10 -7.92
C LYS A 70 6.88 13.85 -8.23
N GLN A 71 6.32 14.58 -7.28
CA GLN A 71 5.10 15.37 -7.47
C GLN A 71 5.18 16.30 -8.69
N LYS A 72 6.33 16.93 -8.94
CA LYS A 72 6.56 17.82 -10.09
C LYS A 72 6.45 17.11 -11.44
N ASP A 73 6.79 15.83 -11.49
CA ASP A 73 6.78 15.03 -12.72
C ASP A 73 5.38 14.46 -12.94
N LEU A 74 4.69 14.05 -11.86
CA LEU A 74 3.28 13.67 -11.90
C LEU A 74 2.39 14.81 -12.42
N LYS A 75 2.56 16.05 -11.93
CA LYS A 75 1.81 17.22 -12.42
C LYS A 75 2.00 17.52 -13.92
N LYS A 76 3.11 17.04 -14.51
CA LYS A 76 3.45 17.23 -15.92
C LYS A 76 3.21 15.96 -16.75
N ASN A 77 2.59 14.92 -16.19
CA ASN A 77 2.42 13.61 -16.81
C ASN A 77 3.74 13.00 -17.33
N ARG A 78 4.85 13.22 -16.62
CA ARG A 78 6.19 12.73 -16.99
C ARG A 78 6.53 11.48 -16.20
N PHE A 79 6.24 10.32 -16.77
CA PHE A 79 6.44 9.01 -16.14
C PHE A 79 7.80 8.36 -16.47
N ASN A 80 8.70 9.08 -17.14
CA ASN A 80 10.04 8.59 -17.49
C ASN A 80 11.06 8.64 -16.33
N ASN A 81 10.67 9.13 -15.15
CA ASN A 81 11.50 9.25 -13.96
C ASN A 81 10.79 8.66 -12.73
N ILE A 82 10.49 7.37 -12.79
CA ILE A 82 9.87 6.60 -11.70
C ILE A 82 10.97 5.87 -10.92
N ARG A 83 10.79 5.78 -9.60
CA ARG A 83 11.60 4.89 -8.75
C ARG A 83 10.84 3.62 -8.46
N PHE A 84 11.47 2.49 -8.75
CA PHE A 84 10.99 1.17 -8.42
C PHE A 84 11.68 0.66 -7.15
N ARG A 85 10.92 -0.03 -6.29
CA ARG A 85 11.44 -0.73 -5.11
C ARG A 85 10.68 -2.03 -4.92
N LEU A 86 11.39 -3.08 -4.50
CA LEU A 86 10.82 -4.33 -4.01
C LEU A 86 11.30 -4.52 -2.57
N ASP A 87 10.38 -4.79 -1.65
CA ASP A 87 10.68 -5.24 -0.29
C ASP A 87 9.99 -6.58 -0.03
N CYS A 88 10.62 -7.48 0.72
CA CYS A 88 10.02 -8.74 1.17
C CYS A 88 10.43 -9.05 2.62
N TYR A 89 9.87 -10.08 3.23
CA TYR A 89 10.20 -10.47 4.61
C TYR A 89 11.62 -11.06 4.71
#